data_AF-A0A9X1L699-F1
#
_entry.id   AF-A0A9X1L699-F1
#
_cell.length_a   1.000
_cell.length_b   1.000
_cell.length_c   1.000
_cell.angle_alpha   90.00
_cell.angle_beta   90.00
_cell.angle_gamma   90.00
#
_symmetry.space_group_name_H-M   'P 1'
#
loop_
_entity.id
_entity.type
_entity.pdbx_description
1 polymer ?
#
loop_
_entity_poly.entity_id
_entity_poly.type
_entity_poly.pdbx_seq_one_letter_code
_entity_poly.pdbx_strand_id
1 'polypeptide(L)'
;MKSIFLPINWLFLHKNHIFNQYNGNDMLEVITIKEVKIKIGEACKALRKSNNLSREDLAEALEVSSTTIQNIENGKNATLDNVLKVANHFGLLQAITKEIDKTITNQNNISLY
;
A
#
# COMPACT_ATOMS: atom_id res chain seq x y z
N MET A 1 -31.60 39.45 23.95
CA MET A 1 -30.82 38.51 23.11
C MET A 1 -30.19 37.46 24.02
N LYS A 2 -30.76 36.24 24.09
CA LYS A 2 -30.14 35.13 24.84
C LYS A 2 -29.32 34.30 23.85
N SER A 3 -28.01 34.32 24.02
CA SER A 3 -27.08 33.44 23.31
C SER A 3 -27.28 32.01 23.78
N ILE A 4 -27.62 31.10 22.87
CA ILE A 4 -27.68 29.66 23.13
C ILE A 4 -26.28 29.11 22.86
N PHE A 5 -25.54 28.85 23.93
CA PHE A 5 -24.25 28.20 23.88
C PHE A 5 -24.48 26.69 23.74
N LEU A 6 -24.33 26.13 22.54
CA LEU A 6 -24.36 24.69 22.35
C LEU A 6 -23.00 24.10 22.77
N PRO A 7 -22.96 23.13 23.71
CA PRO A 7 -21.71 22.53 24.15
C PRO A 7 -21.05 21.78 22.98
N ILE A 8 -19.75 21.97 22.84
CA ILE A 8 -18.87 21.40 21.80
C ILE A 8 -19.06 19.88 21.63
N ASN A 9 -19.51 19.19 22.67
CA ASN A 9 -19.77 17.75 22.67
C ASN A 9 -20.91 17.32 21.72
N TRP A 10 -21.91 18.17 21.46
CA TRP A 10 -23.02 17.86 20.55
C TRP A 10 -22.59 17.91 19.08
N LEU A 11 -21.70 18.84 18.74
CA LEU A 11 -21.07 18.92 17.41
C LEU A 11 -20.15 17.72 17.14
N PHE A 12 -19.50 17.20 18.19
CA PHE A 12 -18.61 16.03 18.10
C PHE A 12 -19.39 14.73 17.87
N LEU A 13 -20.54 14.55 18.56
CA LEU A 13 -21.39 13.38 18.39
C LEU A 13 -22.15 13.36 17.06
N HIS A 14 -22.62 14.51 16.56
CA HIS A 14 -23.30 14.56 15.26
C HIS A 14 -22.35 14.40 14.08
N LYS A 15 -21.09 14.86 14.18
CA LYS A 15 -20.06 14.61 13.16
C LYS A 15 -19.66 13.14 13.05
N ASN A 16 -19.70 12.39 14.15
CA ASN A 16 -19.40 10.95 14.13
C ASN A 16 -20.55 10.11 13.53
N HIS A 17 -21.80 10.58 13.63
CA HIS A 17 -22.96 9.85 13.08
C HIS A 17 -23.13 10.04 11.56
N ILE A 18 -22.69 11.18 11.00
CA ILE A 18 -22.63 11.39 9.54
C ILE A 18 -21.43 10.70 8.89
N PHE A 19 -20.34 10.46 9.62
CA PHE A 19 -19.15 9.77 9.09
C PHE A 19 -19.39 8.28 8.83
N ASN A 20 -20.33 7.66 9.54
CA ASN A 20 -20.60 6.22 9.43
C ASN A 20 -21.64 5.86 8.36
N GLN A 21 -22.16 6.85 7.61
CA GLN A 21 -23.22 6.68 6.59
C GLN A 21 -22.67 6.69 5.15
N TYR A 22 -21.35 6.88 4.94
CA TYR A 22 -20.70 6.90 3.63
C TYR A 22 -19.77 5.70 3.38
N ASN A 23 -20.15 4.52 3.89
CA ASN A 23 -19.56 3.25 3.46
C ASN A 23 -20.38 2.67 2.30
N GLY A 24 -20.36 3.37 1.16
CA GLY A 24 -21.04 2.96 -0.06
C GLY A 24 -20.34 3.54 -1.27
N ASN A 25 -19.57 2.69 -1.95
CA ASN A 25 -19.08 2.76 -3.32
C ASN A 25 -19.75 3.85 -4.19
N ASP A 26 -19.04 4.96 -4.41
CA ASP A 26 -19.06 5.81 -5.63
C ASP A 26 -18.27 7.11 -5.38
N MET A 27 -16.99 6.93 -5.08
CA MET A 27 -15.96 7.94 -5.32
C MET A 27 -14.89 7.24 -6.13
N LEU A 28 -14.34 7.90 -7.16
CA LEU A 28 -13.12 7.45 -7.83
C LEU A 28 -12.15 6.93 -6.76
N GLU A 29 -11.90 5.62 -6.71
CA GLU A 29 -10.95 5.05 -5.76
C GLU A 29 -9.56 5.54 -6.18
N VAL A 30 -9.19 6.72 -5.68
CA VAL A 30 -7.87 7.28 -5.89
C VAL A 30 -6.92 6.43 -5.07
N ILE A 31 -6.29 5.46 -5.72
CA ILE A 31 -5.26 4.63 -5.11
C ILE A 31 -4.11 5.54 -4.65
N THR A 32 -3.87 5.59 -3.35
CA THR A 32 -2.83 6.40 -2.75
C THR A 32 -1.50 5.64 -2.67
N ILE A 33 -0.38 6.37 -2.59
CA ILE A 33 0.95 5.78 -2.37
C ILE A 33 0.96 4.89 -1.11
N LYS A 34 0.23 5.30 -0.07
CA LYS A 34 0.13 4.55 1.19
C LYS A 34 -0.55 3.19 0.97
N GLU A 35 -1.63 3.14 0.21
CA GLU A 35 -2.34 1.89 -0.10
C GLU A 35 -1.48 0.94 -0.93
N VAL A 36 -0.75 1.44 -1.92
CA VAL A 36 0.19 0.62 -2.70
C VAL A 36 1.26 0.02 -1.80
N LYS A 37 1.84 0.82 -0.88
CA LYS A 37 2.83 0.32 0.10
C LYS A 37 2.26 -0.79 0.99
N ILE A 38 1.02 -0.64 1.46
CA ILE A 38 0.36 -1.67 2.27
C ILE A 38 0.19 -2.95 1.46
N LYS A 39 -0.32 -2.88 0.22
CA LYS A 39 -0.49 -4.05 -0.65
C LYS A 39 0.83 -4.77 -0.94
N ILE A 40 1.92 -4.03 -1.16
CA ILE A 40 3.27 -4.61 -1.31
C ILE A 40 3.68 -5.36 -0.03
N GLY A 41 3.46 -4.78 1.15
CA GLY A 41 3.76 -5.41 2.43
C GLY A 41 2.94 -6.69 2.68
N GLU A 42 1.65 -6.65 2.35
CA GLU A 42 0.76 -7.81 2.42
C GLU A 42 1.23 -8.94 1.51
N ALA A 43 1.58 -8.62 0.26
CA ALA A 43 2.12 -9.60 -0.69
C ALA A 43 3.42 -10.24 -0.20
N CYS A 44 4.37 -9.43 0.29
CA CYS A 44 5.62 -9.91 0.89
C CYS A 44 5.34 -10.90 2.04
N LYS A 45 4.46 -10.53 2.97
CA LYS A 45 4.08 -11.36 4.12
C LYS A 45 3.40 -12.66 3.71
N ALA A 46 2.50 -12.60 2.73
CA ALA A 46 1.78 -13.77 2.23
C ALA A 46 2.74 -14.76 1.57
N LEU A 47 3.61 -14.27 0.67
CA LEU A 47 4.60 -15.09 -0.03
C LEU A 47 5.59 -15.73 0.94
N ARG A 48 6.14 -14.96 1.88
CA ARG A 48 7.04 -15.47 2.93
C ARG A 48 6.40 -16.61 3.72
N LYS A 49 5.17 -16.39 4.22
CA LYS A 49 4.43 -17.42 4.99
C LYS A 49 4.09 -18.65 4.15
N SER A 50 3.71 -18.48 2.88
CA SER A 50 3.40 -19.60 1.99
C SER A 50 4.62 -20.48 1.69
N ASN A 51 5.83 -19.91 1.80
CA ASN A 51 7.10 -20.62 1.69
C ASN A 51 7.65 -21.11 3.04
N ASN A 52 6.86 -21.04 4.12
CA ASN A 52 7.25 -21.40 5.49
C ASN A 52 8.50 -20.68 6.03
N LEU A 53 8.78 -19.47 5.56
CA LEU A 53 9.94 -18.69 5.99
C LEU A 53 9.60 -17.82 7.21
N SER A 54 10.50 -17.76 8.18
CA SER A 54 10.54 -16.70 9.19
C SER A 54 10.98 -15.37 8.56
N ARG A 55 10.89 -14.24 9.29
CA ARG A 55 11.39 -12.97 8.75
C ARG A 55 12.90 -12.99 8.65
N GLU A 56 13.55 -13.66 9.60
CA GLU A 56 14.97 -13.88 9.69
C GLU A 56 15.45 -14.69 8.48
N ASP A 57 14.76 -15.77 8.12
CA ASP A 57 15.11 -16.61 6.96
C ASP A 57 15.04 -15.82 5.65
N LEU A 58 13.98 -15.03 5.47
CA LEU A 58 13.85 -14.18 4.28
C LEU A 58 14.89 -13.06 4.27
N ALA A 59 15.20 -12.48 5.44
CA ALA A 59 16.19 -11.43 5.54
C ALA A 59 17.59 -11.94 5.17
N GLU A 60 17.95 -13.14 5.64
CA GLU A 60 19.19 -13.82 5.28
C GLU A 60 19.26 -14.09 3.77
N ALA A 61 18.19 -14.64 3.18
CA ALA A 61 18.13 -14.92 1.74
C ALA A 61 18.23 -13.67 0.84
N LEU A 62 17.88 -12.49 1.36
CA LEU A 62 17.91 -11.22 0.63
C LEU A 62 19.11 -10.32 0.99
N GLU A 63 19.96 -10.77 1.91
CA GLU A 63 21.08 -10.00 2.47
C GLU A 63 20.62 -8.64 3.03
N VAL A 64 19.57 -8.66 3.84
CA VAL A 64 19.03 -7.48 4.55
C VAL A 64 18.78 -7.80 6.02
N SER A 65 18.37 -6.81 6.82
CA SER A 65 17.98 -7.05 8.21
C SER A 65 16.55 -7.60 8.33
N SER A 66 16.26 -8.41 9.36
CA SER A 66 14.87 -8.82 9.69
C SER A 66 13.96 -7.60 9.93
N THR A 67 14.49 -6.52 10.50
CA THR A 67 13.79 -5.23 10.63
C THR A 67 13.39 -4.64 9.28
N THR A 68 14.23 -4.79 8.25
CA THR A 68 13.90 -4.38 6.88
C THR A 68 12.69 -5.16 6.36
N ILE A 69 12.67 -6.48 6.55
CA ILE A 69 11.51 -7.32 6.17
C ILE A 69 10.26 -6.88 6.93
N GLN A 70 10.36 -6.67 8.24
CA GLN A 70 9.26 -6.15 9.05
C GLN A 70 8.75 -4.79 8.55
N ASN A 71 9.64 -3.88 8.15
CA ASN A 71 9.25 -2.58 7.61
C ASN A 71 8.52 -2.71 6.27
N ILE A 72 8.99 -3.59 5.37
CA ILE A 72 8.30 -3.90 4.11
C ILE A 72 6.90 -4.44 4.40
N GLU A 73 6.78 -5.47 5.25
CA GLU A 73 5.49 -6.10 5.59
C GLU A 73 4.47 -5.13 6.20
N ASN A 74 4.94 -4.06 6.83
CA ASN A 74 4.10 -3.02 7.44
C ASN A 74 3.90 -1.80 6.53
N GLY A 75 4.38 -1.82 5.28
CA GLY A 75 4.31 -0.68 4.35
C GLY A 75 5.09 0.56 4.82
N LYS A 76 6.09 0.38 5.69
CA LYS A 76 6.94 1.44 6.25
C LYS A 76 8.17 1.68 5.36
N ASN A 77 9.19 2.34 5.92
CA ASN A 77 10.39 2.73 5.18
C ASN A 77 11.17 1.49 4.71
N ALA A 78 11.15 1.28 3.40
CA ALA A 78 12.00 0.37 2.66
C ALA A 78 12.45 1.08 1.39
N THR A 79 13.66 0.79 0.92
CA THR A 79 14.15 1.30 -0.36
C THR A 79 13.45 0.57 -1.51
N LEU A 80 13.48 1.16 -2.71
CA LEU A 80 13.03 0.47 -3.92
C LEU A 80 13.79 -0.85 -4.12
N ASP A 81 15.10 -0.84 -3.90
CA ASP A 81 15.95 -2.04 -4.00
C ASP A 81 15.49 -3.17 -3.08
N ASN A 82 15.16 -2.87 -1.82
CA ASN A 82 14.63 -3.88 -0.89
C ASN A 82 13.33 -4.52 -1.40
N VAL A 83 12.44 -3.72 -1.99
CA VAL A 83 11.19 -4.22 -2.58
C VAL A 83 11.47 -5.07 -3.82
N LEU A 84 12.40 -4.65 -4.67
CA LEU A 84 12.79 -5.39 -5.87
C LEU A 84 13.53 -6.70 -5.54
N LYS A 85 14.31 -6.75 -4.46
CA LYS A 85 14.90 -7.98 -3.94
C LYS A 85 13.83 -9.01 -3.54
N VAL A 86 12.81 -8.58 -2.81
CA VAL A 86 11.64 -9.43 -2.48
C VAL A 86 10.93 -9.89 -3.76
N ALA A 87 10.67 -8.96 -4.69
CA ALA A 87 10.03 -9.28 -5.96
C ALA A 87 10.85 -10.31 -6.77
N ASN A 88 12.17 -10.18 -6.81
CA ASN A 88 13.05 -11.10 -7.49
C ASN A 88 13.01 -12.50 -6.86
N HIS A 89 13.14 -12.58 -5.53
CA HIS A 89 13.13 -13.85 -4.80
C HIS A 89 11.84 -14.65 -5.03
N PHE A 90 10.70 -13.98 -5.18
CA PHE A 90 9.40 -14.61 -5.46
C PHE A 90 9.00 -14.59 -6.96
N GLY A 91 9.92 -14.28 -7.88
CA GLY A 91 9.66 -14.36 -9.32
C GLY A 91 8.71 -13.31 -9.90
N LEU A 92 8.52 -12.17 -9.22
CA LEU A 92 7.58 -11.11 -9.60
C LEU A 92 8.16 -10.06 -10.55
N LEU A 93 9.49 -10.03 -10.77
CA LEU A 93 10.11 -9.00 -11.62
C LEU A 93 9.53 -8.96 -13.03
N GLN A 94 9.31 -10.13 -13.65
CA GLN A 94 8.76 -10.20 -15.00
C GLN A 94 7.36 -9.57 -15.09
N ALA A 95 6.52 -9.78 -14.07
CA ALA A 95 5.19 -9.19 -14.02
C ALA A 95 5.25 -7.66 -13.85
N ILE A 96 6.16 -7.17 -13.00
CA ILE A 96 6.39 -5.74 -12.79
C ILE A 96 6.87 -5.07 -14.10
N THR A 97 7.89 -5.63 -14.74
CA THR A 97 8.44 -5.13 -16.01
C THR A 97 7.37 -5.08 -17.09
N LYS A 98 6.58 -6.15 -17.24
CA LYS A 98 5.48 -6.21 -18.22
C LYS A 98 4.48 -5.08 -18.04
N GLU A 99 4.15 -4.71 -16.81
CA GLU A 99 3.19 -3.64 -16.54
C GLU A 99 3.77 -2.25 -16.84
N ILE A 100 5.06 -2.05 -16.53
CA ILE A 100 5.80 -0.84 -16.90
C ILE A 100 5.84 -0.70 -18.43
N ASP A 101 6.18 -1.76 -19.16
CA ASP A 101 6.28 -1.76 -20.63
C ASP A 101 4.95 -1.39 -21.30
N LYS A 102 3.82 -1.90 -20.79
CA LYS A 102 2.48 -1.50 -21.26
C LYS A 102 2.24 -0.01 -21.07
N THR A 103 2.64 0.52 -19.93
CA THR A 103 2.46 1.95 -19.60
C THR A 103 3.27 2.84 -20.54
N ILE A 104 4.53 2.47 -20.81
CA ILE A 104 5.40 3.18 -21.76
C ILE A 104 4.81 3.11 -23.18
N THR A 105 4.38 1.92 -23.62
CA THR A 105 3.82 1.71 -24.96
C THR A 105 2.54 2.50 -25.18
N ASN A 106 1.65 2.55 -24.18
CA ASN A 106 0.41 3.32 -24.25
C ASN A 106 0.65 4.83 -24.34
N GLN A 107 1.70 5.36 -23.71
CA GLN A 107 2.08 6.77 -23.82
C GLN A 107 2.50 7.14 -25.25
N ASN A 108 3.19 6.25 -25.95
CA ASN A 108 3.64 6.50 -27.33
C ASN A 108 2.49 6.54 -28.35
N ASN A 109 1.38 5.87 -28.07
CA ASN A 109 0.19 5.88 -28.93
C ASN A 109 -0.67 7.15 -28.75
N ILE A 110 -0.44 7.93 -27.70
CA ILE A 110 -1.18 9.19 -27.44
C ILE A 110 -0.51 10.38 -28.17
N SER A 111 0.72 10.22 -28.67
CA SER A 111 1.49 11.27 -29.37
C SER A 111 1.36 11.25 -30.91
N LEU A 112 0.27 10.67 -31.45
CA LEU A 112 0.03 10.57 -32.90
C LEU A 112 -1.05 11.52 -33.44
N TYR A 113 -1.47 12.52 -32.66
CA TYR A 113 -2.33 13.63 -33.10
C TYR A 113 -1.77 14.97 -32.64
#